data_AF-A0A7Y5NVQ2-F1
#
_entry.id   AF-A0A7Y5NVQ2-F1
#
_cell.length_a   1.000
_cell.length_b   1.000
_cell.length_c   1.000
_cell.angle_alpha   90.00
_cell.angle_beta   90.00
_cell.angle_gamma   90.00
#
_symmetry.space_group_name_H-M   'P 1'
#
loop_
_entity.id
_entity.type
_entity.pdbx_description
1 polymer ?
#
loop_
_entity_poly.entity_id
_entity_poly.type
_entity_poly.pdbx_seq_one_letter_code
_entity_poly.pdbx_strand_id
1 'polypeptide(L)'
;MIAPVIHIKGSTLATLRSENDGARCALRIAIEALEDAAPRARDFEPLGSGAFGEACREHGARVSRLKATLRELDELGEHLDDAYYARELPPRRGHAT
;
A
#
# COMPACT_ATOMS: atom_id res chain seq x y z
N MET A 1 8.45 10.39 2.13
CA MET A 1 8.90 9.71 0.90
C MET A 1 9.47 10.73 -0.10
N ILE A 2 10.32 10.32 -1.06
CA ILE A 2 10.68 11.13 -2.26
C ILE A 2 9.79 10.67 -3.42
N ALA A 3 9.01 11.57 -4.02
CA ALA A 3 8.15 11.23 -5.14
C ALA A 3 8.98 10.95 -6.42
N PRO A 4 8.70 9.86 -7.15
CA PRO A 4 9.44 9.52 -8.37
C PRO A 4 9.08 10.48 -9.52
N VAL A 5 10.08 10.90 -10.29
CA VAL A 5 9.87 11.71 -11.51
C VAL A 5 9.55 10.77 -12.67
N ILE A 6 8.40 11.00 -13.33
CA ILE A 6 7.98 10.19 -14.48
C ILE A 6 8.89 10.51 -15.66
N HIS A 7 9.72 9.54 -16.03
CA HIS A 7 10.62 9.66 -17.16
C HIS A 7 9.85 9.60 -18.49
N ILE A 8 10.12 10.52 -19.41
CA ILE A 8 9.39 10.66 -20.70
C ILE A 8 9.49 9.43 -21.61
N LYS A 9 10.51 8.57 -21.40
CA LYS A 9 10.69 7.28 -22.10
C LYS A 9 10.30 6.05 -21.26
N GLY A 10 9.76 6.25 -20.06
CA GLY A 10 9.30 5.16 -19.18
C GLY A 10 7.85 4.76 -19.45
N SER A 11 7.29 3.94 -18.55
CA SER A 11 5.85 3.62 -18.55
C SER A 11 5.00 4.89 -18.58
N THR A 12 3.85 4.82 -19.25
CA THR A 12 2.91 5.95 -19.25
C THR A 12 2.37 6.19 -17.85
N LEU A 13 1.92 7.41 -17.57
CA LEU A 13 1.33 7.76 -16.28
C LEU A 13 0.08 6.89 -15.97
N ALA A 14 -0.74 6.58 -16.97
CA ALA A 14 -1.88 5.67 -16.83
C ALA A 14 -1.44 4.25 -16.45
N THR A 15 -0.35 3.76 -17.06
CA THR A 15 0.24 2.46 -16.71
C THR A 15 0.73 2.44 -15.26
N LEU A 16 1.52 3.45 -14.85
CA LEU A 16 2.05 3.55 -13.49
C LEU A 16 0.93 3.60 -12.44
N ARG A 17 -0.14 4.36 -12.72
CA ARG A 17 -1.33 4.42 -11.86
C ARG A 17 -1.99 3.05 -11.72
N SER A 18 -2.23 2.37 -12.84
CA SER A 18 -2.84 1.04 -12.84
C SER A 18 -1.97 0.00 -12.13
N GLU A 19 -0.65 0.05 -12.29
CA GLU A 19 0.29 -0.84 -11.61
C GLU A 19 0.30 -0.58 -10.10
N ASN A 20 0.29 0.69 -9.69
CA ASN A 20 0.21 1.08 -8.28
C ASN A 20 -1.10 0.61 -7.64
N ASP A 21 -2.24 0.77 -8.32
CA ASP A 21 -3.52 0.27 -7.83
C ASP A 21 -3.55 -1.26 -7.72
N GLY A 22 -2.92 -1.96 -8.67
CA GLY A 22 -2.72 -3.41 -8.60
C GLY A 22 -1.91 -3.81 -7.35
N ALA A 23 -0.81 -3.12 -7.08
CA ALA A 23 0.03 -3.37 -5.91
C ALA A 23 -0.70 -3.07 -4.59
N ARG A 24 -1.48 -1.98 -4.53
CA ARG A 24 -2.34 -1.65 -3.36
C ARG A 24 -3.37 -2.73 -3.09
N CYS A 25 -4.04 -3.22 -4.15
CA CYS A 25 -5.01 -4.30 -4.04
C CYS A 25 -4.37 -5.59 -3.49
N ALA A 26 -3.21 -5.98 -4.06
CA ALA A 26 -2.48 -7.16 -3.61
C ALA A 26 -2.04 -7.05 -2.13
N LEU A 27 -1.56 -5.89 -1.69
CA LEU A 27 -1.19 -5.68 -0.29
C LEU A 27 -2.39 -5.73 0.66
N ARG A 28 -3.55 -5.21 0.28
CA ARG A 28 -4.77 -5.32 1.10
C ARG A 28 -5.17 -6.78 1.32
N ILE A 29 -5.16 -7.57 0.25
CA ILE A 29 -5.43 -9.02 0.32
C ILE A 29 -4.39 -9.72 1.20
N ALA A 30 -3.10 -9.39 1.04
CA ALA A 30 -2.03 -9.99 1.84
C ALA A 30 -2.15 -9.62 3.33
N ILE A 31 -2.55 -8.40 3.66
CA ILE A 31 -2.79 -7.96 5.05
C ILE A 31 -3.93 -8.75 5.65
N GLU A 32 -5.07 -8.86 4.96
CA GLU A 32 -6.24 -9.60 5.42
C GLU A 32 -5.90 -11.09 5.63
N ALA A 33 -5.26 -11.73 4.65
CA ALA A 33 -4.83 -13.12 4.75
C ALA A 33 -3.85 -13.34 5.91
N LEU A 34 -2.98 -12.36 6.18
CA LEU A 34 -2.07 -12.44 7.32
C LEU A 34 -2.84 -12.27 8.63
N GLU A 35 -3.73 -11.29 8.75
CA GLU A 35 -4.55 -11.09 9.95
C GLU A 35 -5.40 -12.33 10.28
N ASP A 36 -5.93 -13.03 9.28
CA ASP A 36 -6.65 -14.30 9.45
C ASP A 36 -5.75 -15.41 10.00
N ALA A 37 -4.48 -15.39 9.64
CA ALA A 37 -3.42 -16.29 10.11
C ALA A 37 -2.79 -15.83 11.45
N ALA A 38 -3.47 -14.99 12.22
CA ALA A 38 -3.02 -14.59 13.56
C ALA A 38 -2.80 -15.82 14.47
N PRO A 39 -1.77 -15.80 15.35
CA PRO A 39 -1.53 -16.90 16.26
C PRO A 39 -2.71 -17.12 17.21
N ARG A 40 -3.38 -18.28 17.10
CA ARG A 40 -4.49 -18.67 17.98
C ARG A 40 -3.97 -19.71 18.99
N ALA A 41 -4.10 -19.41 20.27
CA ALA A 41 -3.60 -20.28 21.36
C ALA A 41 -4.22 -21.69 21.39
N ARG A 42 -5.30 -21.92 20.62
CA ARG A 42 -5.93 -23.23 20.45
C ARG A 42 -5.28 -24.08 19.37
N ASP A 43 -4.57 -23.48 18.43
CA ASP A 43 -4.09 -24.15 17.21
C ASP A 43 -2.65 -24.66 17.37
N PHE A 44 -1.93 -24.24 18.41
CA PHE A 44 -0.59 -24.72 18.75
C PHE A 44 -0.31 -24.61 20.25
N GLU A 45 0.49 -25.53 20.76
CA GLU A 45 1.00 -25.48 22.13
C GLU A 45 2.33 -24.69 22.12
N PRO A 46 2.41 -23.51 22.77
CA PRO A 46 3.63 -22.73 22.79
C PRO A 46 4.73 -23.48 23.57
N LEU A 47 5.85 -23.76 22.90
CA LEU A 47 7.02 -24.39 23.51
C LEU A 47 7.74 -23.37 24.40
N GLY A 48 7.44 -23.40 25.70
CA GLY A 48 8.10 -22.60 26.71
C GLY A 48 7.34 -21.34 27.12
N SER A 49 7.69 -20.82 28.30
CA SER A 49 7.06 -19.62 28.86
C SER A 49 7.33 -18.42 27.95
N GLY A 50 6.28 -17.83 27.37
CA GLY A 50 6.36 -16.61 26.57
C GLY A 50 6.41 -16.80 25.05
N ALA A 51 6.54 -18.04 24.55
CA ALA A 51 6.61 -18.31 23.11
C ALA A 51 5.36 -17.82 22.35
N PHE A 52 4.17 -17.92 22.96
CA PHE A 52 2.94 -17.36 22.38
C PHE A 52 3.01 -15.83 22.25
N GLY A 53 3.47 -15.14 23.30
CA GLY A 53 3.62 -13.69 23.27
C GLY A 53 4.63 -13.24 22.22
N GLU A 54 5.70 -13.99 22.02
CA GLU A 54 6.67 -13.75 20.95
C GLU A 54 6.06 -13.95 19.56
N ALA A 55 5.34 -15.05 19.34
CA ALA A 55 4.63 -15.30 18.09
C ALA A 55 3.65 -14.16 17.74
N CYS A 56 2.88 -13.68 18.72
CA CYS A 56 2.00 -12.52 18.55
C CYS A 56 2.76 -11.24 18.18
N ARG A 57 3.89 -10.95 18.83
CA ARG A 57 4.73 -9.77 18.53
C ARG A 57 5.28 -9.85 17.11
N GLU A 58 5.85 -10.98 16.73
CA GLU A 58 6.38 -11.16 15.37
C GLU A 58 5.29 -11.04 14.32
N HIS A 59 4.13 -11.64 14.57
CA HIS A 59 2.97 -11.53 13.69
C HIS A 59 2.53 -10.07 13.51
N GLY A 60 2.36 -9.34 14.62
CA GLY A 60 2.04 -7.92 14.60
C GLY A 60 3.08 -7.09 13.85
N ALA A 61 4.37 -7.42 13.97
CA ALA A 61 5.44 -6.75 13.22
C ALA A 61 5.38 -7.04 11.70
N ARG A 62 4.97 -8.24 11.29
CA ARG A 62 4.75 -8.56 9.87
C ARG A 62 3.58 -7.76 9.29
N VAL A 63 2.43 -7.75 9.98
CA VAL A 63 1.24 -6.96 9.58
C VAL A 63 1.58 -5.46 9.52
N SER A 64 2.31 -4.94 10.52
CA SER A 64 2.67 -3.53 10.59
C SER A 64 3.56 -3.10 9.41
N ARG A 65 4.50 -3.95 8.99
CA ARG A 65 5.34 -3.66 7.81
C ARG A 65 4.52 -3.61 6.52
N LEU A 66 3.61 -4.55 6.31
CA LEU A 66 2.72 -4.54 5.14
C LEU A 66 1.82 -3.29 5.12
N LYS A 67 1.28 -2.89 6.28
CA LYS A 67 0.49 -1.66 6.42
C LYS A 67 1.31 -0.39 6.13
N ALA A 68 2.58 -0.36 6.54
CA ALA A 68 3.48 0.74 6.21
C ALA A 68 3.73 0.83 4.70
N THR A 69 4.04 -0.29 4.05
CA THR A 69 4.21 -0.33 2.58
C THR A 69 2.92 0.04 1.84
N LEU A 70 1.75 -0.36 2.33
CA LEU A 70 0.48 0.05 1.73
C LEU A 70 0.30 1.58 1.79
N ARG A 71 0.65 2.21 2.92
CA ARG A 71 0.59 3.68 3.04
C ARG A 71 1.55 4.36 2.06
N GLU A 72 2.75 3.81 1.90
CA GLU A 72 3.70 4.31 0.90
C GLU A 72 3.10 4.23 -0.53
N LEU A 73 2.42 3.14 -0.88
CA LEU A 73 1.72 3.05 -2.17
C LEU A 73 0.51 3.97 -2.29
N ASP A 74 -0.20 4.24 -1.19
CA ASP A 74 -1.29 5.23 -1.16
C ASP A 74 -0.74 6.64 -1.47
N GLU A 75 0.35 7.05 -0.80
CA GLU A 75 1.04 8.33 -1.06
C GLU A 75 1.52 8.44 -2.53
N LEU A 76 2.09 7.36 -3.08
CA LEU A 76 2.45 7.32 -4.49
C LEU A 76 1.25 7.44 -5.42
N GLY A 77 0.15 6.78 -5.08
CA GLY A 77 -1.10 6.84 -5.85
C GLY A 77 -1.65 8.26 -5.91
N GLU A 78 -1.66 8.97 -4.79
CA GLU A 78 -2.07 10.39 -4.73
C GLU A 78 -1.21 11.26 -5.65
N HIS A 79 0.10 11.08 -5.64
CA HIS A 79 1.00 11.81 -6.54
C HIS A 79 0.77 11.49 -8.03
N LEU A 80 0.47 10.23 -8.37
CA LEU A 80 0.16 9.84 -9.74
C LEU A 80 -1.17 10.43 -10.21
N ASP A 81 -2.18 10.45 -9.33
CA ASP A 81 -3.49 11.04 -9.59
C ASP A 81 -3.39 12.55 -9.84
N ASP A 82 -2.66 13.27 -8.98
CA ASP A 82 -2.40 14.70 -9.14
C ASP A 82 -1.72 15.01 -10.49
N ALA A 83 -0.68 14.24 -10.84
CA ALA A 83 0.01 14.39 -12.11
C ALA A 83 -0.88 14.09 -13.32
N TYR A 84 -1.83 13.16 -13.17
CA TYR A 84 -2.73 12.73 -14.24
C TYR A 84 -3.78 13.82 -14.51
N TYR A 85 -4.40 14.33 -13.45
CA TYR A 85 -5.36 15.42 -13.55
C TYR A 85 -4.73 16.72 -14.03
N ALA A 86 -3.48 17.01 -13.66
CA ALA A 86 -2.76 18.18 -14.16
C ALA A 86 -2.46 18.12 -15.68
N ARG A 87 -2.34 16.92 -16.26
CA ARG A 87 -2.01 16.72 -17.68
C ARG A 87 -3.23 16.55 -18.58
N GLU A 88 -4.28 15.89 -18.11
CA GLU A 88 -5.41 15.48 -18.96
C GLU A 88 -6.67 16.33 -18.83
N LEU A 89 -6.84 17.12 -17.76
CA LEU A 89 -7.98 18.04 -17.67
C LEU A 89 -7.68 19.37 -18.36
N PRO A 90 -8.58 19.90 -19.20
CA PRO A 90 -8.44 21.26 -19.70
C PRO A 90 -8.45 22.24 -18.51
N PRO A 91 -7.69 23.35 -18.58
CA PRO A 91 -7.73 24.36 -17.53
C PRO A 91 -9.18 24.77 -17.31
N ARG A 92 -9.63 24.78 -16.04
CA ARG A 92 -10.96 25.28 -15.69
C ARG A 92 -11.09 26.66 -16.34
N ARG A 93 -11.93 26.78 -17.36
CA ARG A 93 -12.24 28.08 -17.97
C ARG A 93 -12.82 28.92 -16.86
N GLY A 94 -12.01 29.80 -16.29
CA GLY A 94 -12.50 30.84 -15.40
C GLY A 94 -13.58 31.56 -16.17
N HIS A 95 -14.80 31.60 -15.63
CA HIS A 95 -15.80 32.54 -16.09
C HIS A 95 -15.22 33.94 -15.86
N ALA A 96 -14.69 34.53 -16.93
CA ALA A 96 -14.44 35.95 -16.99
C ALA A 96 -15.83 36.63 -16.89
N THR A 97 -16.11 37.14 -15.70
CA THR A 97 -17.14 38.17 -15.47
C THR A 97 -16.77 39.45 -16.17
#